data_AF-A0A8C6JZ41-F1
#
_entry.id   AF-A0A8C6JZ41-F1
#
_cell.length_a   1.000
_cell.length_b   1.000
_cell.length_c   1.000
_cell.angle_alpha   90.00
_cell.angle_beta   90.00
_cell.angle_gamma   90.00
#
_symmetry.space_group_name_H-M   'P 1'
#
loop_
_entity.id
_entity.type
_entity.pdbx_description
1 polymer ?
#
loop_
_entity_poly.entity_id
_entity_poly.type
_entity_poly.pdbx_seq_one_letter_code
_entity_poly.pdbx_strand_id
1 'polypeptide(L)'
;MQHVLDSIFTESHGSHKDAAKIMIVLTDGEILLDEMNLTTVINSPKMAGIKRYAIGVGDAFKKPKALNELRLIASGPDDTNVFQVTNYSALDGLISTLQQSIIGIEGTQGDALEYELAQAGFSVQILDKQILIFGAVGAFDWSGGILLYDLATKTAVFLNESKEAQQARYSYLGYSVAVVHTEHGPLYVAGAPRHSMSGKVLVFQDGHLKQTLQGEQVGSYFGSELCPVDVNRDGVTDLLLVGAPFYHIRGEEGRVYVYRLETETGSFTLKEHLNVQVTSPFARFGFTVASIGDINGDGYEDIAVGAPLEDQLSNSSSFGSIYIFNGDKDKIRSSFSQRVKASEISSGLQYFGQSIDGGFDFTNDGLQDITVGSLENVIIFFQLKHEVLNKNDPMEFAVPVLDRYQPSEMHFQVKNQNKITCDLIFLSASRKELVVGYTKEVSMKVSLTNSGDNSYMTTMVLNYPKTLHFKKPSSPAVHCGQPVPLTSAVFSCNCRIGYPVFKKTTVSRDHDFIIFTFSILLNDTLSSCSCIFYLYK
;
A
#
# COMPACT_ATOMS: atom_id res chain seq x y z
N MET A 1 -19.63 57.65 -14.58
CA MET A 1 -19.47 56.96 -13.28
C MET A 1 -20.62 57.21 -12.33
N GLN A 2 -21.03 58.46 -12.08
CA GLN A 2 -22.15 58.79 -11.19
C GLN A 2 -23.45 58.03 -11.52
N HIS A 3 -23.81 57.96 -12.81
CA HIS A 3 -24.97 57.18 -13.27
C HIS A 3 -24.91 55.69 -12.88
N VAL A 4 -23.72 55.08 -12.89
CA VAL A 4 -23.55 53.67 -12.47
C VAL A 4 -23.86 53.51 -10.98
N LEU A 5 -23.46 54.48 -10.15
CA LEU A 5 -23.77 54.48 -8.72
C LEU A 5 -25.25 54.65 -8.44
N ASP A 6 -25.92 55.50 -9.21
CA ASP A 6 -27.31 55.89 -8.94
C ASP A 6 -28.33 54.94 -9.57
N SER A 7 -27.98 54.28 -10.68
CA SER A 7 -28.93 53.49 -11.47
C SER A 7 -28.54 52.02 -11.56
N ILE A 8 -27.24 51.68 -11.66
CA ILE A 8 -26.83 50.28 -11.90
C ILE A 8 -26.59 49.53 -10.59
N PHE A 9 -25.84 50.09 -9.65
CA PHE A 9 -25.58 49.46 -8.35
C PHE A 9 -26.73 49.63 -7.35
N THR A 10 -27.95 49.38 -7.82
CA THR A 10 -29.20 49.43 -7.03
C THR A 10 -29.90 48.07 -7.07
N GLU A 11 -30.55 47.70 -5.96
CA GLU A 11 -31.27 46.40 -5.86
C GLU A 11 -32.41 46.29 -6.87
N SER A 12 -33.06 47.41 -7.21
CA SER A 12 -34.10 47.47 -8.23
C SER A 12 -33.61 47.11 -9.63
N HIS A 13 -32.30 47.17 -9.88
CA HIS A 13 -31.67 46.77 -11.13
C HIS A 13 -30.82 45.49 -10.97
N GLY A 14 -31.08 44.70 -9.93
CA GLY A 14 -30.46 43.37 -9.73
C GLY A 14 -29.10 43.39 -9.04
N SER A 15 -28.63 44.52 -8.52
CA SER A 15 -27.40 44.58 -7.74
C SER A 15 -27.63 44.09 -6.30
N HIS A 16 -26.87 43.09 -5.87
CA HIS A 16 -26.95 42.57 -4.50
C HIS A 16 -26.13 43.41 -3.51
N LYS A 17 -26.62 43.61 -2.28
CA LYS A 17 -25.90 44.39 -1.25
C LYS A 17 -24.57 43.76 -0.84
N ASP A 18 -24.53 42.44 -0.75
CA ASP A 18 -23.36 41.68 -0.29
C ASP A 18 -22.38 41.29 -1.42
N ALA A 19 -22.70 41.64 -2.67
CA ALA A 19 -21.82 41.33 -3.79
C ALA A 19 -20.69 42.35 -3.91
N ALA A 20 -19.48 41.87 -4.23
CA ALA A 20 -18.37 42.73 -4.59
C ALA A 20 -18.73 43.58 -5.82
N LYS A 21 -18.62 44.90 -5.70
CA LYS A 21 -18.94 45.84 -6.79
C LYS A 21 -17.69 46.18 -7.57
N ILE A 22 -17.67 45.82 -8.85
CA ILE A 22 -16.55 46.09 -9.75
C ILE A 22 -17.01 47.03 -10.88
N MET A 23 -16.23 48.08 -11.13
CA MET A 23 -16.45 49.03 -12.22
C MET A 23 -15.26 49.02 -13.17
N ILE A 24 -15.50 48.71 -14.44
CA ILE A 24 -14.50 48.75 -15.50
C ILE A 24 -14.81 49.93 -16.40
N VAL A 25 -13.88 50.88 -16.51
CA VAL A 25 -14.04 52.11 -17.29
C VAL A 25 -13.10 52.08 -18.48
N LEU A 26 -13.67 51.98 -19.68
CA LEU A 26 -12.95 52.05 -20.95
C LEU A 26 -13.02 53.48 -21.51
N THR A 27 -11.89 54.15 -21.65
CA THR A 27 -11.85 55.57 -22.04
C THR A 27 -10.53 55.95 -22.72
N ASP A 28 -10.50 57.04 -23.49
CA ASP A 28 -9.28 57.68 -24.00
C ASP A 28 -8.60 58.60 -22.95
N GLY A 29 -9.21 58.71 -21.77
CA GLY A 29 -8.67 59.42 -20.61
C GLY A 29 -8.89 60.93 -20.66
N GLU A 30 -9.69 61.48 -21.58
CA GLU A 30 -9.99 62.91 -21.61
C GLU A 30 -11.47 63.17 -21.34
N ILE A 31 -11.81 63.59 -20.12
CA ILE A 31 -13.15 64.07 -19.80
C ILE A 31 -13.36 65.45 -20.46
N LEU A 32 -14.32 65.51 -21.38
CA LEU A 32 -14.71 66.73 -22.10
C LEU A 32 -16.17 67.05 -21.81
N LEU A 33 -16.46 68.32 -21.50
CA LEU A 33 -17.81 68.85 -21.38
C LEU A 33 -18.69 68.20 -20.27
N ASP A 34 -18.10 67.49 -19.32
CA ASP A 34 -18.82 66.97 -18.15
C ASP A 34 -18.99 68.08 -17.10
N GLU A 35 -20.22 68.30 -16.65
CA GLU A 35 -20.54 69.27 -15.61
C GLU A 35 -20.09 68.79 -14.22
N MET A 36 -19.89 67.48 -14.04
CA MET A 36 -19.43 66.90 -12.79
C MET A 36 -17.92 66.69 -12.75
N ASN A 37 -17.33 67.05 -11.61
CA ASN A 37 -15.91 66.80 -11.37
C ASN A 37 -15.69 65.34 -10.97
N LEU A 38 -14.78 64.66 -11.68
CA LEU A 38 -14.39 63.27 -11.43
C LEU A 38 -14.00 63.01 -9.96
N THR A 39 -13.25 63.92 -9.35
CA THR A 39 -12.81 63.81 -7.95
C THR A 39 -13.99 63.81 -6.98
N THR A 40 -15.03 64.60 -7.26
CA THR A 40 -16.26 64.66 -6.45
C THR A 40 -17.01 63.33 -6.51
N VAL A 41 -17.06 62.71 -7.69
CA VAL A 41 -17.72 61.41 -7.89
C VAL A 41 -16.93 60.28 -7.21
N ILE A 42 -15.60 60.28 -7.33
CA ILE A 42 -14.74 59.25 -6.70
C ILE A 42 -14.80 59.31 -5.17
N ASN A 43 -14.83 60.51 -4.60
CA ASN A 43 -14.88 60.71 -3.15
C ASN A 43 -16.31 60.62 -2.57
N SER A 44 -17.31 60.29 -3.38
CA SER A 44 -18.68 60.09 -2.93
C SER A 44 -18.78 58.86 -2.00
N PRO A 45 -19.60 58.90 -0.93
CA PRO A 45 -19.85 57.73 -0.09
C PRO A 45 -20.37 56.52 -0.87
N LYS A 46 -21.11 56.75 -1.96
CA LYS A 46 -21.61 55.67 -2.84
C LYS A 46 -20.49 54.95 -3.60
N MET A 47 -19.32 55.55 -3.72
CA MET A 47 -18.15 54.97 -4.37
C MET A 47 -17.33 54.07 -3.41
N ALA A 48 -17.62 54.11 -2.10
CA ALA A 48 -16.94 53.28 -1.12
C ALA A 48 -17.20 51.78 -1.38
N GLY A 49 -16.15 50.96 -1.29
CA GLY A 49 -16.23 49.51 -1.51
C GLY A 49 -16.35 49.08 -2.97
N ILE A 50 -16.29 49.99 -3.94
CA ILE A 50 -16.30 49.67 -5.38
C ILE A 50 -14.86 49.60 -5.88
N LYS A 51 -14.45 48.42 -6.38
CA LYS A 51 -13.15 48.21 -7.03
C LYS A 51 -13.23 48.72 -8.47
N ARG A 52 -12.29 49.57 -8.88
CA ARG A 52 -12.32 50.30 -10.15
C ARG A 52 -11.08 50.00 -10.98
N TYR A 53 -11.33 49.70 -12.25
CA TYR A 53 -10.32 49.42 -13.26
C TYR A 53 -10.43 50.44 -14.39
N ALA A 54 -9.33 51.08 -14.76
CA ALA A 54 -9.29 52.05 -15.84
C ALA A 54 -8.55 51.46 -17.04
N ILE A 55 -9.21 51.42 -18.19
CA ILE A 55 -8.66 50.88 -19.43
C ILE A 55 -8.53 52.03 -20.43
N GLY A 56 -7.29 52.46 -20.67
CA GLY A 56 -6.97 53.55 -21.59
C GLY A 56 -6.87 53.07 -23.04
N VAL A 57 -7.58 53.75 -23.95
CA VAL A 57 -7.61 53.44 -25.39
C VAL A 57 -6.85 54.52 -26.18
N GLY A 58 -6.12 54.09 -27.21
CA GLY A 58 -5.41 55.01 -28.12
C GLY A 58 -4.23 55.71 -27.46
N ASP A 59 -4.15 57.04 -27.61
CA ASP A 59 -3.02 57.85 -27.15
C ASP A 59 -3.13 58.31 -25.68
N ALA A 60 -4.06 57.75 -24.90
CA ALA A 60 -4.30 58.09 -23.49
C ALA A 60 -3.02 58.07 -22.63
N PHE A 61 -2.10 57.15 -22.90
CA PHE A 61 -0.83 57.00 -22.18
C PHE A 61 0.27 57.97 -22.63
N LYS A 62 0.10 58.62 -23.78
CA LYS A 62 1.07 59.61 -24.30
C LYS A 62 0.78 61.01 -23.79
N LYS A 63 -0.43 61.27 -23.29
CA LYS A 63 -0.87 62.56 -22.79
C LYS A 63 -0.85 62.58 -21.26
N PRO A 64 -0.08 63.46 -20.60
CA PRO A 64 0.01 63.50 -19.14
C PRO A 64 -1.33 63.74 -18.43
N LYS A 65 -2.20 64.57 -19.03
CA LYS A 65 -3.53 64.83 -18.50
C LYS A 65 -4.39 63.55 -18.50
N ALA A 66 -4.38 62.82 -19.61
CA ALA A 66 -5.20 61.63 -19.77
C ALA A 66 -4.74 60.47 -18.89
N LEU A 67 -3.42 60.31 -18.73
CA LEU A 67 -2.86 59.34 -17.80
C LEU A 67 -3.26 59.64 -16.34
N ASN A 68 -3.26 60.92 -15.94
CA ASN A 68 -3.69 61.29 -14.58
C ASN A 68 -5.19 61.02 -14.35
N GLU A 69 -6.03 61.22 -15.35
CA GLU A 69 -7.46 60.89 -15.26
C GLU A 69 -7.69 59.38 -15.14
N LEU A 70 -6.98 58.55 -15.92
CA LEU A 70 -7.02 57.09 -15.79
C LEU A 70 -6.60 56.62 -14.39
N ARG A 71 -5.53 57.21 -13.84
CA ARG A 71 -5.06 56.93 -12.48
C ARG A 71 -6.08 57.29 -11.41
N LEU A 72 -6.78 58.41 -11.58
CA LEU A 72 -7.85 58.82 -10.66
C LEU A 72 -9.04 57.86 -10.71
N ILE A 73 -9.39 57.37 -11.90
CA ILE A 73 -10.51 56.42 -12.07
C ILE A 73 -10.20 55.08 -11.37
N ALA A 74 -9.00 54.53 -11.56
CA ALA A 74 -8.60 53.26 -10.99
C ALA A 74 -8.48 53.30 -9.45
N SER A 75 -8.78 52.18 -8.77
CA SER A 75 -8.63 52.08 -7.31
C SER A 75 -7.37 51.30 -6.96
N GLY A 76 -6.34 51.88 -6.34
CA GLY A 76 -5.17 51.12 -5.85
C GLY A 76 -3.86 51.94 -5.89
N PRO A 77 -2.80 51.52 -5.19
CA PRO A 77 -1.49 52.14 -5.29
C PRO A 77 -0.85 51.88 -6.66
N ASP A 78 -0.06 52.85 -7.13
CA ASP A 78 0.93 52.74 -8.19
C ASP A 78 0.47 52.01 -9.47
N ASP A 79 -0.58 52.51 -10.13
CA ASP A 79 -1.04 52.11 -11.47
C ASP A 79 -1.49 50.65 -11.65
N THR A 80 -1.55 49.86 -10.57
CA THR A 80 -1.89 48.42 -10.58
C THR A 80 -3.21 48.07 -11.29
N ASN A 81 -4.17 49.01 -11.32
CA ASN A 81 -5.48 48.83 -11.93
C ASN A 81 -5.71 49.71 -13.18
N VAL A 82 -4.64 50.20 -13.79
CA VAL A 82 -4.65 50.96 -15.05
C VAL A 82 -4.07 50.09 -16.17
N PHE A 83 -4.84 49.89 -17.25
CA PHE A 83 -4.47 49.00 -18.36
C PHE A 83 -4.47 49.76 -19.68
N GLN A 84 -3.47 49.49 -20.53
CA GLN A 84 -3.41 50.04 -21.88
C GLN A 84 -3.97 49.04 -22.89
N VAL A 85 -4.93 49.47 -23.72
CA VAL A 85 -5.41 48.67 -24.84
C VAL A 85 -4.59 48.99 -26.07
N THR A 86 -3.56 48.17 -26.32
CA THR A 86 -2.87 48.10 -27.61
C THR A 86 -3.35 46.93 -28.47
N ASN A 87 -3.96 45.89 -27.87
CA ASN A 87 -4.62 44.76 -28.53
C ASN A 87 -5.60 44.06 -27.56
N TYR A 88 -6.57 43.28 -28.08
CA TYR A 88 -7.57 42.53 -27.30
C TYR A 88 -6.97 41.60 -26.22
N SER A 89 -5.73 41.13 -26.41
CA SER A 89 -5.00 40.30 -25.44
C SER A 89 -4.72 40.97 -24.09
N ALA A 90 -4.83 42.29 -24.00
CA ALA A 90 -4.71 43.01 -22.73
C ALA A 90 -5.92 42.79 -21.80
N LEU A 91 -7.10 42.40 -22.34
CA LEU A 91 -8.27 42.07 -21.52
C LEU A 91 -8.13 40.70 -20.83
N ASP A 92 -7.37 39.76 -21.40
CA ASP A 92 -7.20 38.42 -20.81
C ASP A 92 -6.49 38.49 -19.45
N GLY A 93 -5.49 39.37 -19.31
CA GLY A 93 -4.80 39.62 -18.04
C GLY A 93 -5.68 40.31 -16.97
N LEU A 94 -6.70 41.07 -17.40
CA LEU A 94 -7.69 41.67 -16.50
C LEU A 94 -8.68 40.62 -15.97
N ILE A 95 -9.12 39.71 -16.83
CA ILE A 95 -9.99 38.58 -16.44
C ILE A 95 -9.28 37.66 -15.45
N SER A 96 -8.01 37.30 -15.71
CA SER A 96 -7.24 36.44 -14.81
C SER A 96 -7.01 37.08 -13.44
N THR A 97 -6.73 38.38 -13.39
CA THR A 97 -6.53 39.12 -12.13
C THR A 97 -7.82 39.23 -11.32
N LEU A 98 -8.96 39.42 -12.00
CA LEU A 98 -10.28 39.42 -11.36
C LEU A 98 -10.63 38.05 -10.77
N GLN A 99 -10.42 36.97 -11.52
CA GLN A 99 -10.60 35.59 -11.04
C GLN A 99 -9.73 35.26 -9.83
N GLN A 100 -8.46 35.65 -9.85
CA GLN A 100 -7.53 35.42 -8.74
C GLN A 100 -7.91 36.19 -7.46
N SER A 101 -8.53 37.36 -7.59
CA SER A 101 -8.97 38.15 -6.42
C SER A 101 -10.28 37.68 -5.77
N ILE A 102 -10.95 36.69 -6.36
CA ILE A 102 -12.19 36.08 -5.84
C ILE A 102 -11.86 34.85 -4.99
N ILE A 103 -10.76 34.14 -5.30
CA ILE A 103 -10.32 32.93 -4.61
C ILE A 103 -9.49 33.30 -3.37
N GLY A 104 -9.92 32.86 -2.19
CA GLY A 104 -9.13 33.00 -0.96
C GLY A 104 -7.90 32.10 -0.96
N ILE A 105 -6.77 32.56 -1.50
CA ILE A 105 -5.51 31.82 -1.44
C ILE A 105 -4.97 31.91 0.01
N GLU A 106 -4.53 30.77 0.57
CA GLU A 106 -3.84 30.67 1.88
C GLU A 106 -4.63 31.22 3.09
N GLY A 107 -5.95 31.04 3.12
CA GLY A 107 -6.78 31.43 4.27
C GLY A 107 -6.96 32.95 4.43
N THR A 108 -6.70 33.71 3.37
CA THR A 108 -7.10 35.12 3.27
C THR A 108 -8.62 35.25 3.08
N GLN A 109 -9.19 36.42 3.38
CA GLN A 109 -10.63 36.65 3.17
C GLN A 109 -10.93 36.72 1.66
N GLY A 110 -11.42 35.62 1.11
CA GLY A 110 -12.01 35.44 -0.22
C GLY A 110 -13.08 34.34 -0.16
N ASP A 111 -13.76 34.06 -1.27
CA ASP A 111 -14.74 32.96 -1.31
C ASP A 111 -14.02 31.62 -1.10
N ALA A 112 -14.63 30.73 -0.30
CA ALA A 112 -14.10 29.40 -0.04
C ALA A 112 -14.12 28.57 -1.32
N LEU A 113 -13.07 27.77 -1.56
CA LEU A 113 -13.04 26.85 -2.69
C LEU A 113 -13.99 25.69 -2.37
N GLU A 114 -15.11 25.59 -3.08
CA GLU A 114 -16.11 24.54 -2.82
C GLU A 114 -15.77 23.27 -3.59
N TYR A 115 -15.68 23.33 -4.91
CA TYR A 115 -15.46 22.15 -5.76
C TYR A 115 -14.42 22.34 -6.86
N GLU A 116 -13.90 23.56 -7.03
CA GLU A 116 -12.96 23.93 -8.11
C GLU A 116 -11.70 23.06 -8.07
N LEU A 117 -11.25 22.71 -6.86
CA LEU A 117 -10.10 21.84 -6.63
C LEU A 117 -10.51 20.48 -6.04
N ALA A 118 -11.76 20.04 -6.24
CA ALA A 118 -12.30 18.85 -5.56
C ALA A 118 -11.47 17.58 -5.75
N GLN A 119 -10.81 17.43 -6.90
CA GLN A 119 -10.06 16.22 -7.27
C GLN A 119 -10.91 14.95 -7.08
N ALA A 120 -12.19 15.02 -7.50
CA ALA A 120 -13.10 13.88 -7.42
C ALA A 120 -12.55 12.69 -8.21
N GLY A 121 -12.55 11.50 -7.58
CA GLY A 121 -11.93 10.29 -8.11
C GLY A 121 -10.49 10.08 -7.65
N PHE A 122 -10.02 10.83 -6.64
CA PHE A 122 -8.74 10.58 -5.99
C PHE A 122 -8.64 9.14 -5.45
N SER A 123 -9.75 8.66 -4.89
CA SER A 123 -9.98 7.26 -4.55
C SER A 123 -11.35 6.83 -5.07
N VAL A 124 -11.51 5.55 -5.38
CA VAL A 124 -12.73 5.00 -5.97
C VAL A 124 -13.00 3.61 -5.41
N GLN A 125 -14.27 3.33 -5.09
CA GLN A 125 -14.74 1.98 -4.85
C GLN A 125 -16.10 1.73 -5.49
N ILE A 126 -16.28 0.50 -5.97
CA ILE A 126 -17.52 0.02 -6.57
C ILE A 126 -18.23 -0.82 -5.50
N LEU A 127 -19.43 -0.42 -5.10
CA LEU A 127 -20.26 -1.18 -4.15
C LEU A 127 -20.95 -2.35 -4.87
N ASP A 128 -21.67 -2.03 -5.93
CA ASP A 128 -22.33 -2.97 -6.82
C ASP A 128 -22.26 -2.36 -8.24
N LYS A 129 -22.72 -3.08 -9.29
CA LYS A 129 -22.69 -2.58 -10.67
C LYS A 129 -23.46 -1.27 -10.90
N GLN A 130 -24.08 -0.71 -9.85
CA GLN A 130 -24.94 0.45 -9.89
C GLN A 130 -24.38 1.63 -9.08
N ILE A 131 -23.75 1.41 -7.92
CA ILE A 131 -23.29 2.50 -7.03
C ILE A 131 -21.76 2.59 -7.01
N LEU A 132 -21.27 3.78 -7.33
CA LEU A 132 -19.87 4.17 -7.26
C LEU A 132 -19.63 5.14 -6.12
N ILE A 133 -18.50 5.00 -5.44
CA ILE A 133 -18.05 5.92 -4.39
C ILE A 133 -16.76 6.56 -4.85
N PHE A 134 -16.71 7.88 -4.85
CA PHE A 134 -15.54 8.66 -5.18
C PHE A 134 -15.08 9.47 -3.99
N GLY A 135 -13.79 9.44 -3.68
CA GLY A 135 -13.17 10.43 -2.81
C GLY A 135 -12.92 11.75 -3.53
N ALA A 136 -13.21 12.87 -2.87
CA ALA A 136 -13.01 14.22 -3.37
C ALA A 136 -12.24 15.07 -2.35
N VAL A 137 -10.93 14.82 -2.26
CA VAL A 137 -10.04 15.34 -1.19
C VAL A 137 -9.94 16.86 -1.13
N GLY A 138 -10.08 17.55 -2.26
CA GLY A 138 -9.88 19.00 -2.34
C GLY A 138 -11.17 19.81 -2.23
N ALA A 139 -12.31 19.16 -2.02
CA ALA A 139 -13.59 19.84 -1.84
C ALA A 139 -13.57 20.66 -0.54
N PHE A 140 -14.20 21.83 -0.55
CA PHE A 140 -14.38 22.73 0.59
C PHE A 140 -13.06 23.00 1.35
N ASP A 141 -12.15 23.76 0.74
CA ASP A 141 -10.82 24.08 1.28
C ASP A 141 -10.04 22.83 1.77
N TRP A 142 -10.01 21.79 0.95
CA TRP A 142 -9.39 20.49 1.26
C TRP A 142 -9.92 19.82 2.55
N SER A 143 -11.12 20.19 3.01
CA SER A 143 -11.79 19.38 4.03
C SER A 143 -12.15 18.01 3.48
N GLY A 144 -12.54 17.98 2.20
CA GLY A 144 -12.79 16.78 1.42
C GLY A 144 -14.19 16.20 1.66
N GLY A 145 -14.42 15.04 1.08
CA GLY A 145 -15.68 14.32 1.17
C GLY A 145 -15.73 13.11 0.27
N ILE A 146 -16.85 12.42 0.29
CA ILE A 146 -17.14 11.31 -0.62
C ILE A 146 -18.39 11.62 -1.45
N LEU A 147 -18.36 11.23 -2.71
CA LEU A 147 -19.48 11.33 -3.64
C LEU A 147 -20.02 9.93 -3.91
N LEU A 148 -21.26 9.68 -3.52
CA LEU A 148 -22.00 8.49 -3.90
C LEU A 148 -22.70 8.76 -5.22
N TYR A 149 -22.42 7.97 -6.25
CA TYR A 149 -23.00 8.12 -7.58
C TYR A 149 -23.76 6.86 -7.97
N ASP A 150 -25.06 7.01 -8.23
CA ASP A 150 -25.91 5.93 -8.74
C ASP A 150 -25.98 6.02 -10.27
N LEU A 151 -25.44 4.99 -10.94
CA LEU A 151 -25.38 4.88 -12.39
C LEU A 151 -26.77 4.76 -13.05
N ALA A 152 -27.76 4.20 -12.36
CA ALA A 152 -29.09 4.00 -12.92
C ALA A 152 -29.91 5.29 -12.87
N THR A 153 -29.92 5.97 -11.71
CA THR A 153 -30.66 7.23 -11.54
C THR A 153 -29.86 8.45 -12.01
N LYS A 154 -28.55 8.30 -12.22
CA LYS A 154 -27.60 9.38 -12.53
C LYS A 154 -27.60 10.48 -11.48
N THR A 155 -27.83 10.10 -10.22
CA THR A 155 -27.84 11.02 -9.09
C THR A 155 -26.55 10.91 -8.30
N ALA A 156 -26.13 12.04 -7.72
CA ALA A 156 -24.93 12.13 -6.91
C ALA A 156 -25.28 12.71 -5.53
N VAL A 157 -24.80 12.06 -4.48
CA VAL A 157 -24.94 12.53 -3.09
C VAL A 157 -23.54 12.77 -2.54
N PHE A 158 -23.26 14.00 -2.13
CA PHE A 158 -22.01 14.36 -1.49
C PHE A 158 -22.15 14.23 0.02
N LEU A 159 -21.28 13.44 0.63
CA LEU A 159 -21.19 13.24 2.08
C LEU A 159 -19.90 13.85 2.59
N ASN A 160 -20.03 14.66 3.63
CA ASN A 160 -18.92 15.27 4.35
C ASN A 160 -19.19 15.26 5.85
N GLU A 161 -18.27 15.83 6.61
CA GLU A 161 -18.47 16.07 8.03
C GLU A 161 -19.44 17.23 8.25
N SER A 162 -20.73 16.92 8.26
CA SER A 162 -21.78 17.92 8.50
C SER A 162 -21.70 18.43 9.94
N LYS A 163 -21.38 19.74 10.08
CA LYS A 163 -21.43 20.64 11.29
C LYS A 163 -20.09 21.14 11.86
N GLU A 164 -18.94 20.65 11.40
CA GLU A 164 -17.61 21.05 11.92
C GLU A 164 -16.64 21.52 10.82
N ALA A 165 -17.17 22.02 9.70
CA ALA A 165 -16.43 22.38 8.49
C ALA A 165 -15.22 23.32 8.71
N GLN A 166 -15.24 24.17 9.75
CA GLN A 166 -14.09 25.02 10.08
C GLN A 166 -12.89 24.23 10.64
N GLN A 167 -13.13 23.18 11.42
CA GLN A 167 -12.09 22.30 11.99
C GLN A 167 -11.63 21.23 11.01
N ALA A 168 -12.48 20.89 10.04
CA ALA A 168 -12.20 19.90 9.02
C ALA A 168 -11.31 20.40 7.87
N ARG A 169 -10.95 21.70 7.80
CA ARG A 169 -10.11 22.23 6.71
C ARG A 169 -8.79 21.47 6.58
N TYR A 170 -8.35 21.24 5.33
CA TYR A 170 -7.10 20.53 5.01
C TYR A 170 -6.99 19.09 5.57
N SER A 171 -8.12 18.42 5.79
CA SER A 171 -8.18 17.07 6.35
C SER A 171 -8.01 15.95 5.31
N TYR A 172 -8.27 16.24 4.04
CA TYR A 172 -8.26 15.29 2.92
C TYR A 172 -9.24 14.14 3.11
N LEU A 173 -10.47 14.42 3.55
CA LEU A 173 -11.51 13.39 3.58
C LEU A 173 -11.75 12.84 2.16
N GLY A 174 -11.82 11.51 2.06
CA GLY A 174 -11.91 10.82 0.77
C GLY A 174 -10.53 10.52 0.16
N TYR A 175 -9.45 10.64 0.94
CA TYR A 175 -8.13 10.18 0.49
C TYR A 175 -8.14 8.68 0.19
N SER A 176 -8.82 7.92 1.04
CA SER A 176 -9.17 6.52 0.85
C SER A 176 -10.68 6.37 1.05
N VAL A 177 -11.28 5.42 0.34
CA VAL A 177 -12.68 5.04 0.50
C VAL A 177 -12.78 3.53 0.59
N ALA A 178 -13.69 3.06 1.43
CA ALA A 178 -13.99 1.64 1.61
C ALA A 178 -15.51 1.41 1.73
N VAL A 179 -15.97 0.28 1.22
CA VAL A 179 -17.34 -0.22 1.44
C VAL A 179 -17.27 -1.40 2.39
N VAL A 180 -18.05 -1.33 3.46
CA VAL A 180 -18.20 -2.41 4.44
C VAL A 180 -19.59 -3.01 4.27
N HIS A 181 -19.65 -4.32 4.05
CA HIS A 181 -20.92 -5.04 3.93
C HIS A 181 -21.39 -5.48 5.31
N THR A 182 -22.64 -5.16 5.64
CA THR A 182 -23.27 -5.56 6.91
C THR A 182 -24.65 -6.13 6.64
N GLU A 183 -25.20 -6.89 7.59
CA GLU A 183 -26.58 -7.41 7.52
C GLU A 183 -27.63 -6.29 7.40
N HIS A 184 -27.30 -5.08 7.86
CA HIS A 184 -28.20 -3.92 7.91
C HIS A 184 -27.99 -2.94 6.75
N GLY A 185 -27.25 -3.34 5.72
CA GLY A 185 -26.89 -2.50 4.57
C GLY A 185 -25.42 -2.03 4.60
N PRO A 186 -24.95 -1.38 3.53
CA PRO A 186 -23.56 -0.99 3.41
C PRO A 186 -23.21 0.18 4.35
N LEU A 187 -22.01 0.15 4.92
CA LEU A 187 -21.39 1.32 5.54
C LEU A 187 -20.35 1.88 4.57
N TYR A 188 -20.34 3.21 4.44
CA TYR A 188 -19.38 3.92 3.61
C TYR A 188 -18.30 4.49 4.50
N VAL A 189 -17.06 4.06 4.28
CA VAL A 189 -15.92 4.42 5.13
C VAL A 189 -14.99 5.30 4.32
N ALA A 190 -14.50 6.38 4.92
CA ALA A 190 -13.60 7.31 4.24
C ALA A 190 -12.49 7.80 5.18
N GLY A 191 -11.26 7.78 4.67
CA GLY A 191 -10.09 8.27 5.38
C GLY A 191 -9.88 9.76 5.20
N ALA A 192 -9.46 10.43 6.28
CA ALA A 192 -9.03 11.82 6.32
C ALA A 192 -7.66 11.91 7.03
N PRO A 193 -6.56 11.48 6.37
CA PRO A 193 -5.29 11.24 7.03
C PRO A 193 -4.57 12.50 7.53
N ARG A 194 -5.02 13.70 7.13
CA ARG A 194 -4.46 14.98 7.61
C ARG A 194 -5.30 15.64 8.70
N HIS A 195 -6.48 15.12 9.01
CA HIS A 195 -7.35 15.71 10.01
C HIS A 195 -6.63 15.84 11.36
N SER A 196 -6.66 17.04 11.95
CA SER A 196 -5.96 17.37 13.20
C SER A 196 -4.49 16.92 13.23
N MET A 197 -3.86 16.77 12.06
CA MET A 197 -2.52 16.22 11.85
C MET A 197 -2.31 14.76 12.28
N SER A 198 -3.19 14.12 13.04
CA SER A 198 -3.09 12.71 13.42
C SER A 198 -3.80 11.76 12.45
N GLY A 199 -4.78 12.28 11.71
CA GLY A 199 -5.63 11.49 10.82
C GLY A 199 -6.83 10.89 11.52
N LYS A 200 -7.89 10.64 10.76
CA LYS A 200 -9.10 9.95 11.22
C LYS A 200 -9.78 9.19 10.09
N VAL A 201 -10.73 8.33 10.44
CA VAL A 201 -11.62 7.63 9.50
C VAL A 201 -13.06 7.91 9.89
N LEU A 202 -13.89 8.28 8.92
CA LEU A 202 -15.33 8.50 9.11
C LEU A 202 -16.11 7.34 8.51
N VAL A 203 -17.14 6.91 9.24
CA VAL A 203 -18.06 5.85 8.85
C VAL A 203 -19.44 6.47 8.69
N PHE A 204 -20.00 6.38 7.48
CA PHE A 204 -21.31 6.89 7.12
C PHE A 204 -22.29 5.73 6.91
N GLN A 205 -23.54 5.96 7.30
CA GLN A 205 -24.68 5.09 7.02
C GLN A 205 -25.88 5.96 6.65
N ASP A 206 -26.61 5.61 5.60
CA ASP A 206 -27.81 6.33 5.14
C ASP A 206 -27.60 7.85 4.96
N GLY A 207 -26.42 8.24 4.51
CA GLY A 207 -26.05 9.65 4.28
C GLY A 207 -25.71 10.44 5.55
N HIS A 208 -25.61 9.79 6.71
CA HIS A 208 -25.26 10.41 7.97
C HIS A 208 -23.98 9.82 8.57
N LEU A 209 -23.22 10.66 9.27
CA LEU A 209 -22.05 10.21 10.03
C LEU A 209 -22.51 9.32 11.20
N LYS A 210 -22.03 8.07 11.22
CA LYS A 210 -22.34 7.08 12.25
C LYS A 210 -21.25 7.00 13.31
N GLN A 211 -19.99 6.97 12.88
CA GLN A 211 -18.84 6.77 13.77
C GLN A 211 -17.59 7.45 13.21
N THR A 212 -16.72 7.89 14.12
CA THR A 212 -15.38 8.39 13.79
C THR A 212 -14.32 7.57 14.53
N LEU A 213 -13.30 7.11 13.81
CA LEU A 213 -12.13 6.42 14.34
C LEU A 213 -10.94 7.41 14.32
N GLN A 214 -10.30 7.61 15.46
CA GLN A 214 -9.25 8.63 15.62
C GLN A 214 -7.85 8.01 15.57
N GLY A 215 -6.93 8.62 14.82
CA GLY A 215 -5.52 8.26 14.84
C GLY A 215 -4.83 8.75 16.12
N GLU A 216 -3.94 7.93 16.68
CA GLU A 216 -3.29 8.21 17.97
C GLU A 216 -2.09 9.17 17.87
N GLN A 217 -1.44 9.24 16.70
CA GLN A 217 -0.15 9.90 16.55
C GLN A 217 -0.16 10.94 15.42
N VAL A 218 0.31 12.14 15.75
CA VAL A 218 0.52 13.24 14.80
C VAL A 218 1.51 12.83 13.71
N GLY A 219 1.17 13.12 12.46
CA GLY A 219 1.97 12.81 11.28
C GLY A 219 1.91 11.36 10.84
N SER A 220 1.21 10.47 11.56
CA SER A 220 1.16 9.05 11.23
C SER A 220 0.39 8.72 9.95
N TYR A 221 -0.43 9.68 9.48
CA TYR A 221 -1.26 9.56 8.28
C TYR A 221 -2.34 8.47 8.41
N PHE A 222 -2.86 8.28 9.63
CA PHE A 222 -3.90 7.30 9.92
C PHE A 222 -5.14 7.49 9.05
N GLY A 223 -5.57 6.42 8.40
CA GLY A 223 -6.68 6.47 7.45
C GLY A 223 -6.24 6.66 6.00
N SER A 224 -4.95 6.58 5.69
CA SER A 224 -4.49 6.69 4.30
C SER A 224 -4.85 5.48 3.44
N GLU A 225 -5.03 4.33 4.06
CA GLU A 225 -5.41 3.06 3.44
C GLU A 225 -6.51 2.41 4.26
N LEU A 226 -7.51 1.84 3.58
CA LEU A 226 -8.65 1.15 4.19
C LEU A 226 -8.86 -0.19 3.49
N CYS A 227 -8.91 -1.27 4.26
CA CYS A 227 -9.15 -2.61 3.74
C CYS A 227 -10.22 -3.32 4.58
N PRO A 228 -11.48 -3.35 4.13
CA PRO A 228 -12.52 -4.19 4.72
C PRO A 228 -12.27 -5.66 4.35
N VAL A 229 -12.37 -6.57 5.33
CA VAL A 229 -12.11 -8.00 5.14
C VAL A 229 -13.24 -8.81 5.77
N ASP A 230 -13.84 -9.67 4.98
CA ASP A 230 -14.73 -10.77 5.40
C ASP A 230 -13.85 -12.02 5.54
N VAL A 231 -13.42 -12.30 6.78
CA VAL A 231 -12.41 -13.34 7.05
C VAL A 231 -13.02 -14.72 6.93
N ASN A 232 -14.26 -14.88 7.39
CA ASN A 232 -14.96 -16.17 7.42
C ASN A 232 -15.75 -16.47 6.12
N ARG A 233 -15.82 -15.51 5.19
CA ARG A 233 -16.50 -15.58 3.89
C ARG A 233 -18.01 -15.81 4.00
N ASP A 234 -18.64 -15.23 5.01
CA ASP A 234 -20.09 -15.32 5.21
C ASP A 234 -20.88 -14.21 4.46
N GLY A 235 -20.18 -13.29 3.79
CA GLY A 235 -20.76 -12.16 3.06
C GLY A 235 -20.88 -10.88 3.91
N VAL A 236 -20.50 -10.93 5.19
CA VAL A 236 -20.44 -9.80 6.12
C VAL A 236 -18.99 -9.46 6.40
N THR A 237 -18.66 -8.17 6.38
CA THR A 237 -17.30 -7.73 6.71
C THR A 237 -17.03 -7.91 8.20
N ASP A 238 -16.05 -8.74 8.57
CA ASP A 238 -15.63 -8.96 9.95
C ASP A 238 -14.75 -7.82 10.47
N LEU A 239 -13.80 -7.38 9.64
CA LEU A 239 -12.71 -6.48 10.03
C LEU A 239 -12.59 -5.28 9.08
N LEU A 240 -12.14 -4.16 9.63
CA LEU A 240 -11.64 -3.01 8.89
C LEU A 240 -10.19 -2.77 9.30
N LEU A 241 -9.27 -2.95 8.35
CA LEU A 241 -7.88 -2.58 8.53
C LEU A 241 -7.65 -1.14 8.09
N VAL A 242 -6.90 -0.39 8.90
CA VAL A 242 -6.60 1.02 8.65
C VAL A 242 -5.10 1.24 8.69
N GLY A 243 -4.54 1.73 7.58
CA GLY A 243 -3.11 2.05 7.46
C GLY A 243 -2.73 3.38 8.12
N ALA A 244 -1.55 3.40 8.73
CA ALA A 244 -0.85 4.60 9.19
C ALA A 244 0.65 4.47 8.83
N PRO A 245 1.01 4.61 7.55
CA PRO A 245 2.35 4.28 7.05
C PRO A 245 3.46 5.18 7.60
N PHE A 246 3.14 6.37 8.12
CA PHE A 246 4.14 7.27 8.73
C PHE A 246 4.12 7.20 10.26
N TYR A 247 3.46 6.18 10.83
CA TYR A 247 3.58 5.89 12.25
C TYR A 247 5.06 5.68 12.62
N HIS A 248 5.48 6.29 13.73
CA HIS A 248 6.87 6.32 14.11
C HIS A 248 7.13 6.07 15.60
N ILE A 249 8.19 5.31 15.87
CA ILE A 249 8.80 5.05 17.17
C ILE A 249 10.26 5.50 17.11
N ARG A 250 11.02 5.07 16.09
CA ARG A 250 12.41 5.48 15.83
C ARG A 250 12.62 6.05 14.42
N GLY A 251 11.71 5.76 13.50
CA GLY A 251 11.58 6.37 12.18
C GLY A 251 10.19 6.11 11.61
N GLU A 252 9.93 6.31 10.32
CA GLU A 252 8.65 5.97 9.68
C GLU A 252 8.47 4.45 9.49
N GLU A 253 8.31 3.72 10.59
CA GLU A 253 8.14 2.27 10.53
C GLU A 253 6.81 1.86 9.92
N GLY A 254 5.75 2.62 10.20
CA GLY A 254 4.39 2.33 9.80
C GLY A 254 3.68 1.32 10.69
N ARG A 255 2.34 1.34 10.65
CA ARG A 255 1.46 0.48 11.44
C ARG A 255 0.14 0.23 10.69
N VAL A 256 -0.47 -0.92 10.93
CA VAL A 256 -1.86 -1.20 10.53
C VAL A 256 -2.71 -1.45 11.78
N TYR A 257 -3.87 -0.80 11.85
CA TYR A 257 -4.84 -0.94 12.94
C TYR A 257 -5.92 -1.92 12.50
N VAL A 258 -6.30 -2.85 13.38
CA VAL A 258 -7.34 -3.84 13.11
C VAL A 258 -8.57 -3.51 13.94
N TYR A 259 -9.63 -3.05 13.27
CA TYR A 259 -10.93 -2.82 13.87
C TYR A 259 -11.85 -4.00 13.56
N ARG A 260 -12.60 -4.47 14.55
CA ARG A 260 -13.68 -5.46 14.36
C ARG A 260 -15.01 -4.77 14.20
N LEU A 261 -15.82 -5.23 13.26
CA LEU A 261 -17.22 -4.86 13.16
C LEU A 261 -18.03 -5.61 14.24
N GLU A 262 -18.68 -4.87 15.12
CA GLU A 262 -19.68 -5.44 16.02
C GLU A 262 -21.02 -5.51 15.27
N THR A 263 -21.44 -6.71 14.87
CA THR A 263 -22.59 -6.94 13.97
C THR A 263 -23.91 -6.39 14.53
N GLU A 264 -24.11 -6.46 15.85
CA GLU A 264 -25.33 -5.98 16.52
C GLU A 264 -25.52 -4.46 16.39
N THR A 265 -24.45 -3.68 16.45
CA THR A 265 -24.50 -2.21 16.42
C THR A 265 -24.06 -1.64 15.06
N GLY A 266 -23.35 -2.43 14.27
CA GLY A 266 -22.63 -2.00 13.07
C GLY A 266 -21.58 -0.93 13.38
N SER A 267 -20.94 -1.00 14.54
CA SER A 267 -19.86 -0.10 14.97
C SER A 267 -18.52 -0.82 15.03
N PHE A 268 -17.45 -0.10 14.81
CA PHE A 268 -16.09 -0.63 14.85
C PHE A 268 -15.45 -0.50 16.23
N THR A 269 -14.81 -1.56 16.71
CA THR A 269 -13.97 -1.54 17.92
C THR A 269 -12.53 -1.90 17.58
N LEU A 270 -11.56 -1.13 18.07
CA LEU A 270 -10.14 -1.43 17.89
C LEU A 270 -9.81 -2.71 18.68
N LYS A 271 -9.26 -3.73 18.00
CA LYS A 271 -8.84 -4.97 18.65
C LYS A 271 -7.34 -5.01 18.86
N GLU A 272 -6.57 -4.75 17.81
CA GLU A 272 -5.11 -4.84 17.85
C GLU A 272 -4.44 -4.01 16.76
N HIS A 273 -3.11 -4.10 16.72
CA HIS A 273 -2.28 -3.49 15.70
C HIS A 273 -1.36 -4.54 15.10
N LEU A 274 -1.28 -4.60 13.78
CA LEU A 274 -0.24 -5.35 13.09
C LEU A 274 1.02 -4.49 13.06
N ASN A 275 2.10 -5.06 13.57
CA ASN A 275 3.42 -4.45 13.54
C ASN A 275 4.42 -5.52 13.10
N VAL A 276 5.36 -5.16 12.24
CA VAL A 276 6.52 -6.00 11.94
C VAL A 276 7.65 -5.59 12.87
N GLN A 277 8.48 -6.52 13.36
CA GLN A 277 9.71 -6.14 14.05
C GLN A 277 10.65 -5.45 13.05
N VAL A 278 10.80 -4.15 13.24
CA VAL A 278 11.35 -3.28 12.21
C VAL A 278 12.87 -3.30 12.28
N THR A 279 13.51 -4.00 11.35
CA THR A 279 14.95 -3.86 11.09
C THR A 279 15.26 -2.61 10.27
N SER A 280 14.25 -1.99 9.61
CA SER A 280 14.42 -0.80 8.77
C SER A 280 13.49 0.35 9.22
N PRO A 281 14.01 1.39 9.89
CA PRO A 281 13.19 2.41 10.55
C PRO A 281 12.29 3.24 9.62
N PHE A 282 12.41 3.13 8.29
CA PHE A 282 11.60 3.88 7.33
C PHE A 282 10.80 2.96 6.41
N ALA A 283 10.44 1.76 6.87
CA ALA A 283 9.78 0.74 6.05
C ALA A 283 8.42 1.17 5.48
N ARG A 284 7.71 2.08 6.16
CA ARG A 284 6.34 2.51 5.84
C ARG A 284 5.36 1.34 5.73
N PHE A 285 5.43 0.43 6.69
CA PHE A 285 4.50 -0.70 6.79
C PHE A 285 3.06 -0.22 6.90
N GLY A 286 2.14 -0.84 6.14
CA GLY A 286 0.75 -0.39 6.07
C GLY A 286 0.51 0.72 5.05
N PHE A 287 1.46 0.92 4.11
CA PHE A 287 1.27 1.83 2.97
C PHE A 287 0.16 1.35 2.04
N THR A 288 0.06 0.03 1.87
CA THR A 288 -1.06 -0.64 1.19
C THR A 288 -1.45 -1.87 1.99
N VAL A 289 -2.75 -2.19 1.98
CA VAL A 289 -3.33 -3.36 2.63
C VAL A 289 -4.38 -3.93 1.69
N ALA A 290 -4.25 -5.20 1.32
CA ALA A 290 -5.16 -5.85 0.40
C ALA A 290 -5.64 -7.19 0.94
N SER A 291 -6.91 -7.51 0.69
CA SER A 291 -7.43 -8.87 0.76
C SER A 291 -6.85 -9.66 -0.41
N ILE A 292 -6.31 -10.85 -0.15
CA ILE A 292 -5.57 -11.63 -1.16
C ILE A 292 -6.14 -13.02 -1.39
N GLY A 293 -7.35 -13.28 -0.91
CA GLY A 293 -7.94 -14.60 -0.94
C GLY A 293 -7.48 -15.48 0.20
N ASP A 294 -7.86 -16.75 0.10
CA ASP A 294 -7.45 -17.82 1.01
C ASP A 294 -6.25 -18.46 0.34
N ILE A 295 -5.07 -17.97 0.70
CA ILE A 295 -3.83 -18.39 0.07
C ILE A 295 -3.39 -19.75 0.59
N ASN A 296 -3.88 -20.16 1.77
CA ASN A 296 -3.44 -21.36 2.48
C ASN A 296 -4.41 -22.55 2.39
N GLY A 297 -5.60 -22.34 1.84
CA GLY A 297 -6.64 -23.34 1.67
C GLY A 297 -7.33 -23.72 2.98
N ASP A 298 -7.25 -22.91 4.04
CA ASP A 298 -7.86 -23.19 5.34
C ASP A 298 -9.32 -22.70 5.46
N GLY A 299 -9.81 -22.04 4.41
CA GLY A 299 -11.17 -21.52 4.29
C GLY A 299 -11.32 -20.07 4.76
N TYR A 300 -10.27 -19.43 5.26
CA TYR A 300 -10.32 -18.04 5.74
C TYR A 300 -9.59 -17.08 4.79
N GLU A 301 -10.11 -15.86 4.70
CA GLU A 301 -9.48 -14.82 3.90
C GLU A 301 -8.18 -14.33 4.55
N ASP A 302 -7.12 -14.26 3.75
CA ASP A 302 -5.81 -13.76 4.12
C ASP A 302 -5.59 -12.34 3.59
N ILE A 303 -4.60 -11.64 4.16
CA ILE A 303 -4.24 -10.28 3.74
C ILE A 303 -2.76 -10.15 3.40
N ALA A 304 -2.46 -9.19 2.53
CA ALA A 304 -1.11 -8.70 2.29
C ALA A 304 -0.97 -7.25 2.76
N VAL A 305 0.18 -6.94 3.36
CA VAL A 305 0.54 -5.58 3.78
C VAL A 305 1.87 -5.17 3.15
N GLY A 306 1.90 -4.02 2.49
CA GLY A 306 3.09 -3.47 1.85
C GLY A 306 3.95 -2.63 2.78
N ALA A 307 5.27 -2.73 2.58
CA ALA A 307 6.29 -1.89 3.20
C ALA A 307 7.30 -1.44 2.12
N PRO A 308 6.90 -0.53 1.22
CA PRO A 308 7.64 -0.23 -0.01
C PRO A 308 9.01 0.41 0.21
N LEU A 309 9.30 0.97 1.38
CA LEU A 309 10.60 1.56 1.70
C LEU A 309 11.48 0.67 2.59
N GLU A 310 11.04 -0.55 2.88
CA GLU A 310 11.87 -1.48 3.65
C GLU A 310 13.17 -1.82 2.90
N ASP A 311 14.29 -1.93 3.62
CA ASP A 311 15.63 -2.19 3.09
C ASP A 311 16.19 -1.12 2.12
N GLN A 312 15.52 0.04 1.94
CA GLN A 312 16.01 1.11 1.05
C GLN A 312 17.42 1.62 1.43
N LEU A 313 17.71 1.74 2.73
CA LEU A 313 19.00 2.21 3.21
C LEU A 313 20.13 1.17 3.07
N SER A 314 19.79 -0.13 3.08
CA SER A 314 20.75 -1.22 2.96
C SER A 314 20.95 -1.65 1.50
N ASN A 315 19.94 -1.49 0.64
CA ASN A 315 20.00 -1.81 -0.78
C ASN A 315 19.17 -0.82 -1.61
N SER A 316 19.80 0.28 -2.05
CA SER A 316 19.15 1.30 -2.88
C SER A 316 18.73 0.81 -4.28
N SER A 317 19.28 -0.32 -4.75
CA SER A 317 18.97 -0.88 -6.07
C SER A 317 17.76 -1.81 -6.07
N SER A 318 17.43 -2.41 -4.93
CA SER A 318 16.27 -3.28 -4.80
C SER A 318 15.76 -3.29 -3.36
N PHE A 319 14.57 -2.73 -3.16
CA PHE A 319 13.99 -2.50 -1.85
C PHE A 319 12.45 -2.50 -1.90
N GLY A 320 11.86 -2.64 -0.72
CA GLY A 320 10.45 -2.88 -0.51
C GLY A 320 10.15 -4.35 -0.21
N SER A 321 9.12 -4.58 0.58
CA SER A 321 8.61 -5.91 0.90
C SER A 321 7.10 -5.94 0.94
N ILE A 322 6.54 -7.14 0.83
CA ILE A 322 5.18 -7.43 1.26
C ILE A 322 5.18 -8.48 2.38
N TYR A 323 4.15 -8.44 3.22
CA TYR A 323 3.94 -9.32 4.35
C TYR A 323 2.58 -9.98 4.24
N ILE A 324 2.52 -11.30 4.38
CA ILE A 324 1.30 -12.07 4.33
C ILE A 324 0.86 -12.42 5.75
N PHE A 325 -0.37 -12.10 6.10
CA PHE A 325 -0.97 -12.47 7.38
C PHE A 325 -2.18 -13.35 7.12
N ASN A 326 -2.22 -14.51 7.76
CA ASN A 326 -3.31 -15.44 7.54
C ASN A 326 -4.55 -15.14 8.37
N GLY A 327 -5.72 -15.44 7.81
CA GLY A 327 -6.98 -15.51 8.52
C GLY A 327 -7.03 -16.66 9.53
N ASP A 328 -7.91 -16.54 10.52
CA ASP A 328 -8.29 -17.62 11.44
C ASP A 328 -9.65 -17.28 12.05
N LYS A 329 -10.74 -17.82 11.47
CA LYS A 329 -12.13 -17.54 11.87
C LYS A 329 -12.54 -16.10 11.56
N ASP A 330 -12.59 -15.26 12.58
CA ASP A 330 -13.11 -13.89 12.60
C ASP A 330 -12.01 -12.87 12.93
N LYS A 331 -10.74 -13.27 12.73
CA LYS A 331 -9.54 -12.48 13.03
C LYS A 331 -8.43 -12.75 12.02
N ILE A 332 -7.49 -11.82 11.93
CA ILE A 332 -6.20 -12.00 11.27
C ILE A 332 -5.15 -12.38 12.32
N ARG A 333 -4.27 -13.33 12.01
CA ARG A 333 -3.15 -13.68 12.89
C ARG A 333 -2.16 -12.52 12.95
N SER A 334 -1.73 -12.15 14.16
CA SER A 334 -0.82 -11.01 14.36
C SER A 334 0.61 -11.24 13.86
N SER A 335 1.03 -12.49 13.70
CA SER A 335 2.29 -12.87 13.07
C SER A 335 2.09 -13.11 11.58
N PHE A 336 2.89 -12.47 10.74
CA PHE A 336 2.93 -12.79 9.31
C PHE A 336 3.44 -14.23 9.11
N SER A 337 2.87 -14.93 8.13
CA SER A 337 3.30 -16.27 7.72
C SER A 337 4.43 -16.22 6.71
N GLN A 338 4.46 -15.16 5.88
CA GLN A 338 5.49 -14.97 4.88
C GLN A 338 5.86 -13.48 4.74
N ARG A 339 7.16 -13.23 4.51
CA ARG A 339 7.68 -11.95 4.04
C ARG A 339 8.33 -12.19 2.69
N VAL A 340 8.00 -11.37 1.69
CA VAL A 340 8.59 -11.42 0.35
C VAL A 340 9.31 -10.12 0.08
N LYS A 341 10.62 -10.17 -0.15
CA LYS A 341 11.43 -8.98 -0.43
C LYS A 341 11.62 -8.76 -1.92
N ALA A 342 11.72 -7.50 -2.33
CA ALA A 342 12.08 -7.12 -3.70
C ALA A 342 13.34 -7.86 -4.20
N SER A 343 14.36 -7.92 -3.35
CA SER A 343 15.68 -8.50 -3.66
C SER A 343 15.67 -10.02 -3.82
N GLU A 344 14.65 -10.70 -3.29
CA GLU A 344 14.45 -12.15 -3.45
C GLU A 344 13.76 -12.47 -4.78
N ILE A 345 12.99 -11.52 -5.33
CA ILE A 345 12.26 -11.68 -6.59
C ILE A 345 13.11 -11.31 -7.81
N SER A 346 13.67 -10.11 -7.82
CA SER A 346 14.54 -9.63 -8.90
C SER A 346 15.36 -8.42 -8.44
N SER A 347 16.60 -8.33 -8.93
CA SER A 347 17.37 -7.09 -8.83
C SER A 347 16.68 -5.96 -9.58
N GLY A 348 16.76 -4.73 -9.06
CA GLY A 348 16.20 -3.54 -9.72
C GLY A 348 14.78 -3.17 -9.28
N LEU A 349 14.08 -4.02 -8.51
CA LEU A 349 12.75 -3.73 -8.01
C LEU A 349 12.81 -2.72 -6.86
N GLN A 350 12.28 -1.52 -7.07
CA GLN A 350 12.21 -0.44 -6.09
C GLN A 350 10.77 -0.16 -5.70
N TYR A 351 10.52 0.29 -4.46
CA TYR A 351 9.16 0.53 -3.97
C TYR A 351 8.24 -0.70 -4.11
N PHE A 352 8.81 -1.91 -4.02
CA PHE A 352 8.04 -3.15 -4.14
C PHE A 352 7.02 -3.25 -3.01
N GLY A 353 5.74 -3.46 -3.35
CA GLY A 353 4.65 -3.42 -2.39
C GLY A 353 4.05 -2.02 -2.19
N GLN A 354 4.22 -1.10 -3.14
CA GLN A 354 3.54 0.21 -3.12
C GLN A 354 2.05 0.13 -3.44
N SER A 355 1.64 -0.93 -4.15
CA SER A 355 0.24 -1.28 -4.41
C SER A 355 0.14 -2.80 -4.43
N ILE A 356 -0.95 -3.35 -3.89
CA ILE A 356 -1.23 -4.78 -3.90
C ILE A 356 -2.70 -4.96 -4.26
N ASP A 357 -3.01 -5.96 -5.07
CA ASP A 357 -4.37 -6.38 -5.36
C ASP A 357 -4.40 -7.91 -5.48
N GLY A 358 -5.47 -8.52 -4.98
CA GLY A 358 -5.65 -9.98 -4.99
C GLY A 358 -7.10 -10.36 -5.26
N GLY A 359 -7.35 -11.65 -5.42
CA GLY A 359 -8.70 -12.18 -5.64
C GLY A 359 -9.04 -12.48 -7.10
N PHE A 360 -8.17 -12.16 -8.05
CA PHE A 360 -8.33 -12.52 -9.46
C PHE A 360 -7.51 -13.76 -9.82
N ASP A 361 -8.12 -14.72 -10.50
CA ASP A 361 -7.47 -15.91 -11.04
C ASP A 361 -7.05 -15.65 -12.50
N PHE A 362 -5.76 -15.39 -12.74
CA PHE A 362 -5.25 -15.14 -14.09
C PHE A 362 -4.98 -16.44 -14.86
N THR A 363 -4.79 -17.56 -14.17
CA THR A 363 -4.45 -18.86 -14.77
C THR A 363 -5.69 -19.70 -15.08
N ASN A 364 -6.85 -19.34 -14.55
CA ASN A 364 -8.09 -20.12 -14.53
C ASN A 364 -7.91 -21.50 -13.88
N ASP A 365 -7.06 -21.61 -12.85
CA ASP A 365 -6.86 -22.87 -12.10
C ASP A 365 -7.72 -22.98 -10.84
N GLY A 366 -8.54 -21.96 -10.56
CA GLY A 366 -9.44 -21.87 -9.42
C GLY A 366 -8.78 -21.33 -8.16
N LEU A 367 -7.51 -20.92 -8.20
CA LEU A 367 -6.82 -20.23 -7.12
C LEU A 367 -6.70 -18.74 -7.43
N GLN A 368 -6.72 -17.91 -6.39
CA GLN A 368 -6.66 -16.46 -6.55
C GLN A 368 -5.21 -16.00 -6.57
N ASP A 369 -4.82 -15.23 -7.58
CA ASP A 369 -3.46 -14.73 -7.71
C ASP A 369 -3.31 -13.36 -7.03
N ILE A 370 -2.05 -12.96 -6.83
CA ILE A 370 -1.70 -11.69 -6.18
C ILE A 370 -0.88 -10.85 -7.14
N THR A 371 -1.24 -9.59 -7.30
CA THR A 371 -0.46 -8.61 -8.07
C THR A 371 0.17 -7.58 -7.15
N VAL A 372 1.43 -7.25 -7.40
CA VAL A 372 2.22 -6.35 -6.56
C VAL A 372 2.92 -5.32 -7.43
N GLY A 373 2.65 -4.05 -7.16
CA GLY A 373 3.29 -2.92 -7.81
C GLY A 373 4.68 -2.65 -7.27
N SER A 374 5.55 -2.22 -8.18
CA SER A 374 6.89 -1.69 -7.94
C SER A 374 7.11 -0.52 -8.92
N LEU A 375 8.14 0.28 -8.70
CA LEU A 375 8.49 1.34 -9.65
C LEU A 375 8.73 0.74 -11.02
N GLU A 376 7.95 1.21 -12.01
CA GLU A 376 7.98 0.76 -13.42
C GLU A 376 7.66 -0.72 -13.67
N ASN A 377 7.27 -1.48 -12.64
CA ASN A 377 7.07 -2.94 -12.75
C ASN A 377 5.81 -3.38 -12.00
N VAL A 378 5.15 -4.42 -12.51
CA VAL A 378 4.08 -5.15 -11.82
C VAL A 378 4.47 -6.63 -11.78
N ILE A 379 4.45 -7.21 -10.59
CA ILE A 379 4.80 -8.62 -10.35
C ILE A 379 3.49 -9.36 -10.08
N ILE A 380 3.30 -10.51 -10.73
CA ILE A 380 2.16 -11.39 -10.49
C ILE A 380 2.68 -12.66 -9.80
N PHE A 381 2.08 -13.01 -8.67
CA PHE A 381 2.32 -14.25 -7.95
C PHE A 381 1.18 -15.21 -8.23
N PHE A 382 1.49 -16.31 -8.90
CA PHE A 382 0.54 -17.38 -9.15
C PHE A 382 0.49 -18.33 -7.96
N GLN A 383 -0.71 -18.65 -7.50
CA GLN A 383 -0.86 -19.72 -6.51
C GLN A 383 -0.72 -21.08 -7.19
N LEU A 384 -0.16 -22.07 -6.49
CA LEU A 384 0.03 -23.42 -7.01
C LEU A 384 -0.61 -24.44 -6.08
N LYS A 385 -1.55 -25.22 -6.60
CA LYS A 385 -2.11 -26.37 -5.90
C LYS A 385 -1.17 -27.57 -6.03
N HIS A 386 -0.61 -28.02 -4.92
CA HIS A 386 0.12 -29.29 -4.88
C HIS A 386 -0.81 -30.42 -4.43
N GLU A 387 -1.23 -31.29 -5.34
CA GLU A 387 -1.92 -32.54 -5.00
C GLU A 387 -0.90 -33.65 -4.74
N VAL A 388 -0.66 -33.97 -3.46
CA VAL A 388 0.16 -35.13 -3.09
C VAL A 388 -0.68 -36.40 -3.27
N LEU A 389 -0.52 -37.09 -4.40
CA LEU A 389 -1.14 -38.38 -4.67
C LEU A 389 -0.44 -39.49 -3.87
N ASN A 390 -0.77 -39.63 -2.58
CA ASN A 390 -0.38 -40.80 -1.79
C ASN A 390 -1.63 -41.49 -1.23
N LYS A 391 -1.98 -42.67 -1.76
CA LYS A 391 -3.25 -43.36 -1.45
C LYS A 391 -3.41 -43.83 0.00
N ASN A 392 -2.40 -43.73 0.87
CA ASN A 392 -2.38 -44.38 2.18
C ASN A 392 -1.83 -43.53 3.35
N ASP A 393 -1.48 -42.25 3.17
CA ASP A 393 -1.02 -41.39 4.27
C ASP A 393 -1.99 -40.23 4.51
N PRO A 394 -2.23 -39.82 5.77
CA PRO A 394 -3.06 -38.67 6.07
C PRO A 394 -2.43 -37.40 5.47
N MET A 395 -3.26 -36.59 4.79
CA MET A 395 -2.88 -35.30 4.21
C MET A 395 -2.23 -34.41 5.28
N GLU A 396 -0.92 -34.20 5.22
CA GLU A 396 -0.31 -32.99 5.76
C GLU A 396 -0.49 -31.88 4.73
N PHE A 397 -1.30 -30.88 5.04
CA PHE A 397 -1.46 -29.68 4.22
C PHE A 397 -0.10 -29.00 4.09
N ALA A 398 0.44 -28.95 2.86
CA ALA A 398 1.61 -28.13 2.58
C ALA A 398 1.22 -26.67 2.84
N VAL A 399 1.96 -25.98 3.73
CA VAL A 399 1.82 -24.54 3.92
C VAL A 399 2.24 -23.89 2.60
N PRO A 400 1.35 -23.23 1.85
CA PRO A 400 1.76 -22.58 0.63
C PRO A 400 2.64 -21.38 0.97
N VAL A 401 3.76 -21.35 0.27
CA VAL A 401 4.71 -20.24 0.28
C VAL A 401 4.58 -19.62 -1.10
N LEU A 402 4.32 -18.31 -1.18
CA LEU A 402 4.43 -17.56 -2.42
C LEU A 402 5.89 -17.65 -2.88
N ASP A 403 6.17 -18.59 -3.78
CA ASP A 403 7.49 -18.76 -4.38
C ASP A 403 7.44 -18.28 -5.83
N ARG A 404 8.61 -17.98 -6.39
CA ARG A 404 8.73 -17.63 -7.80
C ARG A 404 8.21 -18.82 -8.62
N TYR A 405 7.26 -18.57 -9.54
CA TYR A 405 6.89 -19.57 -10.54
C TYR A 405 8.14 -19.97 -11.33
N GLN A 406 8.68 -21.14 -11.01
CA GLN A 406 9.59 -21.87 -11.86
C GLN A 406 8.76 -22.93 -12.56
N PRO A 407 8.92 -23.15 -13.88
CA PRO A 407 8.24 -24.24 -14.56
C PRO A 407 8.45 -25.52 -13.76
N SER A 408 7.37 -26.23 -13.44
CA SER A 408 7.45 -27.53 -12.78
C SER A 408 8.27 -28.47 -13.66
N GLU A 409 9.54 -28.70 -13.31
CA GLU A 409 10.35 -29.76 -13.91
C GLU A 409 9.76 -31.10 -13.46
N MET A 410 8.94 -31.70 -14.33
CA MET A 410 8.42 -33.04 -14.13
C MET A 410 9.54 -34.03 -14.48
N HIS A 411 10.28 -34.49 -13.47
CA HIS A 411 11.28 -35.53 -13.68
C HIS A 411 10.59 -36.89 -13.86
N PHE A 412 10.63 -37.42 -15.08
CA PHE A 412 10.12 -38.76 -15.38
C PHE A 412 11.02 -39.83 -14.75
N GLN A 413 10.46 -40.64 -13.85
CA GLN A 413 11.10 -41.89 -13.45
C GLN A 413 10.94 -42.91 -14.59
N VAL A 414 11.94 -43.00 -15.47
CA VAL A 414 12.02 -44.10 -16.44
C VAL A 414 12.34 -45.37 -15.66
N LYS A 415 11.39 -46.32 -15.62
CA LYS A 415 11.64 -47.71 -15.19
C LYS A 415 12.70 -48.33 -16.10
N ASN A 416 13.97 -48.30 -15.70
CA ASN A 416 14.86 -49.47 -15.80
C ASN A 416 16.23 -49.30 -15.12
N GLN A 417 16.54 -50.35 -14.35
CA GLN A 417 17.85 -50.91 -13.95
C GLN A 417 19.04 -49.96 -13.76
N ASN A 418 19.17 -49.33 -12.59
CA ASN A 418 20.48 -48.96 -12.04
C ASN A 418 20.52 -49.29 -10.53
N LYS A 419 21.61 -49.91 -10.09
CA LYS A 419 21.74 -50.60 -8.79
C LYS A 419 22.76 -49.88 -7.91
N ILE A 420 22.37 -48.76 -7.31
CA ILE A 420 23.23 -48.03 -6.36
C ILE A 420 23.22 -48.78 -5.02
N THR A 421 24.40 -49.19 -4.57
CA THR A 421 24.62 -49.84 -3.27
C THR A 421 25.21 -48.82 -2.30
N CYS A 422 24.57 -48.68 -1.14
CA CYS A 422 24.99 -47.82 -0.06
C CYS A 422 25.44 -48.69 1.12
N ASP A 423 26.72 -48.64 1.45
CA ASP A 423 27.26 -49.31 2.62
C ASP A 423 27.51 -48.29 3.73
N LEU A 424 26.70 -48.37 4.78
CA LEU A 424 26.81 -47.55 5.98
C LEU A 424 27.78 -48.21 6.95
N ILE A 425 28.90 -47.54 7.23
CA ILE A 425 29.90 -48.02 8.18
C ILE A 425 29.97 -47.03 9.34
N PHE A 426 29.38 -47.39 10.48
CA PHE A 426 29.57 -46.64 11.72
C PHE A 426 31.02 -46.75 12.18
N LEU A 427 31.71 -45.61 12.25
CA LEU A 427 33.01 -45.48 12.89
C LEU A 427 32.84 -44.65 14.16
N SER A 428 32.25 -45.23 15.20
CA SER A 428 32.72 -44.83 16.52
C SER A 428 34.14 -45.38 16.65
N ALA A 429 35.08 -44.51 16.98
CA ALA A 429 36.38 -44.96 17.45
C ALA A 429 36.16 -46.00 18.57
N SER A 430 36.61 -47.23 18.30
CA SER A 430 36.89 -48.31 19.28
C SER A 430 35.82 -48.80 20.27
N ARG A 431 34.58 -48.29 20.29
CA ARG A 431 33.52 -48.81 21.19
C ARG A 431 32.16 -48.93 20.48
N LYS A 432 31.61 -50.16 20.47
CA LYS A 432 30.27 -50.50 19.96
C LYS A 432 29.11 -49.91 20.79
N GLU A 433 29.42 -49.16 21.85
CA GLU A 433 28.46 -48.54 22.75
C GLU A 433 28.77 -47.05 22.91
N LEU A 434 27.73 -46.22 22.81
CA LEU A 434 27.83 -44.77 22.86
C LEU A 434 27.36 -44.30 24.24
N VAL A 435 28.30 -43.87 25.08
CA VAL A 435 28.01 -43.42 26.46
C VAL A 435 27.64 -41.94 26.43
N VAL A 436 26.34 -41.67 26.47
CA VAL A 436 25.76 -40.32 26.54
C VAL A 436 26.28 -39.62 27.80
N GLY A 437 26.85 -38.42 27.66
CA GLY A 437 27.45 -37.64 28.74
C GLY A 437 29.00 -37.65 28.77
N TYR A 438 29.66 -38.64 28.18
CA TYR A 438 31.14 -38.69 28.06
C TYR A 438 31.61 -38.41 26.62
N THR A 439 30.89 -38.93 25.63
CA THR A 439 31.19 -38.70 24.21
C THR A 439 30.62 -37.37 23.75
N LYS A 440 31.48 -36.39 23.45
CA LYS A 440 31.05 -35.05 22.99
C LYS A 440 30.64 -35.00 21.52
N GLU A 441 31.21 -35.87 20.70
CA GLU A 441 31.00 -35.88 19.26
C GLU A 441 30.91 -37.31 18.70
N VAL A 442 30.07 -37.48 17.68
CA VAL A 442 29.91 -38.73 16.93
C VAL A 442 30.15 -38.43 15.47
N SER A 443 31.00 -39.25 14.84
CA SER A 443 31.28 -39.15 13.41
C SER A 443 30.74 -40.37 12.69
N MET A 444 30.01 -40.14 11.60
CA MET A 444 29.43 -41.17 10.75
C MET A 444 30.13 -41.16 9.40
N LYS A 445 30.62 -42.32 8.96
CA LYS A 445 31.29 -42.47 7.66
C LYS A 445 30.29 -43.05 6.66
N VAL A 446 29.98 -42.26 5.64
CA VAL A 446 29.05 -42.66 4.58
C VAL A 446 29.86 -42.90 3.31
N SER A 447 29.77 -44.12 2.77
CA SER A 447 30.30 -44.45 1.45
C SER A 447 29.19 -44.32 0.42
N LEU A 448 29.42 -43.51 -0.61
CA LEU A 448 28.49 -43.34 -1.72
C LEU A 448 29.14 -43.85 -3.00
N THR A 449 28.53 -44.83 -3.65
CA THR A 449 29.00 -45.35 -4.94
C THR A 449 27.91 -45.23 -5.99
N ASN A 450 28.25 -44.69 -7.16
CA ASN A 450 27.35 -44.66 -8.32
C ASN A 450 27.83 -45.68 -9.36
N SER A 451 27.29 -46.88 -9.31
CA SER A 451 27.57 -47.97 -10.25
C SER A 451 26.84 -47.81 -11.60
N GLY A 452 25.89 -46.87 -11.69
CA GLY A 452 25.04 -46.59 -12.86
C GLY A 452 25.57 -45.46 -13.75
N ASP A 453 24.69 -44.83 -14.52
CA ASP A 453 25.04 -43.62 -15.28
C ASP A 453 25.29 -42.43 -14.35
N ASN A 454 25.89 -41.37 -14.89
CA ASN A 454 26.05 -40.11 -14.17
C ASN A 454 24.71 -39.62 -13.60
N SER A 455 24.72 -39.19 -12.34
CA SER A 455 23.55 -38.65 -11.64
C SER A 455 23.67 -37.13 -11.50
N TYR A 456 22.58 -36.43 -11.77
CA TYR A 456 22.47 -34.97 -11.62
C TYR A 456 21.71 -34.66 -10.32
N MET A 457 21.98 -33.50 -9.70
CA MET A 457 21.27 -33.04 -8.48
C MET A 457 21.16 -34.09 -7.35
N THR A 458 22.23 -34.85 -7.11
CA THR A 458 22.21 -35.92 -6.11
C THR A 458 21.98 -35.34 -4.72
N THR A 459 20.87 -35.70 -4.08
CA THR A 459 20.51 -35.22 -2.75
C THR A 459 20.46 -36.37 -1.77
N MET A 460 21.11 -36.18 -0.62
CA MET A 460 21.10 -37.09 0.51
C MET A 460 20.35 -36.46 1.67
N VAL A 461 19.38 -37.17 2.21
CA VAL A 461 18.63 -36.76 3.40
C VAL A 461 19.19 -37.53 4.59
N LEU A 462 19.71 -36.81 5.58
CA LEU A 462 20.16 -37.36 6.86
C LEU A 462 19.08 -37.18 7.90
N ASN A 463 18.54 -38.30 8.40
CA ASN A 463 17.64 -38.31 9.54
C ASN A 463 18.41 -38.74 10.79
N TYR A 464 18.36 -37.91 11.83
CA TYR A 464 19.03 -38.17 13.10
C TYR A 464 18.19 -37.65 14.28
N PRO A 465 18.29 -38.29 15.47
CA PRO A 465 17.53 -37.87 16.63
C PRO A 465 17.86 -36.43 17.08
N LYS A 466 16.91 -35.74 17.71
CA LYS A 466 17.11 -34.38 18.24
C LYS A 466 18.21 -34.24 19.28
N THR A 467 18.62 -35.35 19.89
CA THR A 467 19.78 -35.43 20.78
C THR A 467 21.11 -35.20 20.07
N LEU A 468 21.14 -35.26 18.74
CA LEU A 468 22.30 -34.95 17.91
C LEU A 468 22.14 -33.60 17.23
N HIS A 469 23.15 -32.75 17.33
CA HIS A 469 23.25 -31.50 16.58
C HIS A 469 24.26 -31.65 15.45
N PHE A 470 23.80 -31.48 14.20
CA PHE A 470 24.67 -31.55 13.04
C PHE A 470 25.66 -30.38 13.01
N LYS A 471 26.95 -30.65 12.78
CA LYS A 471 27.98 -29.61 12.68
C LYS A 471 28.29 -29.24 11.23
N LYS A 472 28.89 -30.17 10.49
CA LYS A 472 29.31 -29.99 9.10
C LYS A 472 29.71 -31.32 8.45
N PRO A 473 29.65 -31.43 7.12
CA PRO A 473 30.29 -32.52 6.39
C PRO A 473 31.81 -32.29 6.26
N SER A 474 32.59 -33.36 6.09
CA SER A 474 34.04 -33.29 5.88
C SER A 474 34.46 -32.89 4.47
N SER A 475 33.56 -32.98 3.47
CA SER A 475 33.85 -32.74 2.06
C SER A 475 33.26 -31.40 1.60
N PRO A 476 34.03 -30.53 0.91
CA PRO A 476 33.54 -29.25 0.38
C PRO A 476 32.57 -29.43 -0.81
N ALA A 477 32.50 -30.62 -1.40
CA ALA A 477 31.56 -30.94 -2.47
C ALA A 477 30.15 -31.28 -1.97
N VAL A 478 29.92 -31.21 -0.66
CA VAL A 478 28.64 -31.53 0.00
C VAL A 478 28.12 -30.29 0.69
N HIS A 479 26.95 -29.82 0.27
CA HIS A 479 26.28 -28.65 0.83
C HIS A 479 25.00 -29.08 1.53
N CYS A 480 24.97 -28.96 2.85
CA CYS A 480 23.83 -29.31 3.68
C CYS A 480 23.04 -28.06 4.07
N GLY A 481 21.71 -28.12 3.93
CA GLY A 481 20.79 -27.08 4.40
C GLY A 481 20.59 -27.12 5.92
N GLN A 482 19.80 -26.16 6.43
CA GLN A 482 19.46 -26.14 7.85
C GLN A 482 18.58 -27.36 8.22
N PRO A 483 18.85 -28.05 9.35
CA PRO A 483 18.03 -29.16 9.79
C PRO A 483 16.61 -28.74 10.17
N VAL A 484 15.62 -29.50 9.73
CA VAL A 484 14.20 -29.27 9.98
C VAL A 484 13.66 -30.39 10.87
N PRO A 485 12.83 -30.12 11.89
CA PRO A 485 12.21 -31.18 12.71
C PRO A 485 11.26 -32.00 11.83
N LEU A 486 11.56 -33.29 11.67
CA LEU A 486 10.74 -34.24 10.92
C LEU A 486 9.65 -34.87 11.80
N THR A 487 9.96 -35.10 13.08
CA THR A 487 9.00 -35.55 14.10
C THR A 487 9.31 -34.90 15.44
N SER A 488 8.52 -35.21 16.48
CA SER A 488 8.82 -34.81 17.85
C SER A 488 10.22 -35.25 18.30
N ALA A 489 10.78 -36.34 17.75
CA ALA A 489 12.05 -36.95 18.16
C ALA A 489 13.20 -36.89 17.12
N VAL A 490 12.94 -36.55 15.86
CA VAL A 490 13.92 -36.65 14.75
C VAL A 490 14.07 -35.33 14.01
N PHE A 491 15.31 -34.95 13.68
CA PHE A 491 15.66 -33.92 12.71
C PHE A 491 16.01 -34.55 11.36
N SER A 492 15.68 -33.85 10.29
CA SER A 492 16.06 -34.17 8.92
C SER A 492 16.92 -33.04 8.34
N CYS A 493 17.98 -33.40 7.63
CA CYS A 493 18.88 -32.44 6.97
C CYS A 493 19.14 -32.88 5.52
N ASN A 494 18.83 -31.98 4.58
CA ASN A 494 19.05 -32.21 3.16
C ASN A 494 20.45 -31.75 2.75
N CYS A 495 21.25 -32.67 2.20
CA CYS A 495 22.61 -32.46 1.73
C CYS A 495 22.72 -32.71 0.23
N ARG A 496 23.05 -31.67 -0.54
CA ARG A 496 23.34 -31.75 -1.97
C ARG A 496 24.77 -32.21 -2.20
N ILE A 497 24.96 -33.18 -3.08
CA ILE A 497 26.26 -33.80 -3.37
C ILE A 497 26.64 -33.50 -4.83
N GLY A 498 27.72 -32.72 -5.00
CA GLY A 498 28.40 -32.52 -6.27
C GLY A 498 27.64 -31.65 -7.27
N TYR A 499 28.10 -30.41 -7.44
CA TYR A 499 27.73 -29.59 -8.60
C TYR A 499 28.72 -29.85 -9.75
N PRO A 500 28.28 -30.08 -11.00
CA PRO A 500 26.92 -30.35 -11.47
C PRO A 500 26.61 -31.84 -11.72
N VAL A 501 27.56 -32.77 -11.50
CA VAL A 501 27.39 -34.19 -11.89
C VAL A 501 28.09 -35.15 -10.92
N PHE A 502 27.35 -36.09 -10.33
CA PHE A 502 27.90 -37.23 -9.61
C PHE A 502 28.20 -38.38 -10.59
N LYS A 503 29.47 -38.49 -10.98
CA LYS A 503 29.91 -39.38 -12.08
C LYS A 503 29.83 -40.86 -11.71
N LYS A 504 29.65 -41.71 -12.73
CA LYS A 504 29.81 -43.16 -12.63
C LYS A 504 31.17 -43.51 -12.03
N THR A 505 31.16 -44.22 -10.91
CA THR A 505 32.35 -44.67 -10.20
C THR A 505 32.57 -46.16 -10.51
N THR A 506 33.60 -46.46 -11.32
CA THR A 506 33.92 -47.83 -11.74
C THR A 506 34.72 -48.64 -10.72
N VAL A 507 35.21 -48.03 -9.63
CA VAL A 507 35.94 -48.70 -8.54
C VAL A 507 35.71 -47.95 -7.23
N SER A 508 35.31 -48.63 -6.15
CA SER A 508 35.30 -48.06 -4.80
C SER A 508 36.74 -47.82 -4.35
N ARG A 509 37.23 -46.58 -4.44
CA ARG A 509 38.46 -46.21 -3.74
C ARG A 509 38.13 -46.04 -2.27
N ASP A 510 38.93 -46.66 -1.40
CA ASP A 510 38.87 -46.53 0.08
C ASP A 510 39.09 -45.09 0.61
N HIS A 511 39.01 -44.08 -0.25
CA HIS A 511 39.33 -42.69 0.05
C HIS A 511 38.20 -41.69 -0.24
N ASP A 512 37.07 -42.13 -0.84
CA ASP A 512 35.91 -41.26 -1.07
C ASP A 512 34.81 -41.52 -0.04
N PHE A 513 35.09 -41.12 1.20
CA PHE A 513 34.11 -41.20 2.28
C PHE A 513 33.75 -39.81 2.78
N ILE A 514 32.45 -39.57 2.92
CA ILE A 514 31.96 -38.33 3.52
C ILE A 514 31.75 -38.61 5.00
N ILE A 515 32.42 -37.83 5.85
CA ILE A 515 32.30 -37.93 7.30
C ILE A 515 31.35 -36.83 7.76
N PHE A 516 30.27 -37.23 8.42
CA PHE A 516 29.32 -36.32 9.06
C PHE A 516 29.58 -36.30 10.56
N THR A 517 29.81 -35.11 11.12
CA THR A 517 30.08 -34.96 12.56
C THR A 517 28.89 -34.32 13.26
N PHE A 518 28.50 -34.92 14.38
CA PHE A 518 27.39 -34.51 15.23
C PHE A 518 27.89 -34.26 16.65
N SER A 519 27.28 -33.31 17.35
CA SER A 519 27.45 -33.11 18.79
C SER A 519 26.29 -33.72 19.57
N ILE A 520 26.56 -34.31 20.72
CA ILE A 520 25.53 -34.94 21.57
C ILE A 520 25.06 -33.93 22.63
N LEU A 521 23.75 -33.73 22.69
CA LEU A 521 23.07 -32.98 23.75
C LEU A 521 22.55 -33.99 24.80
N LEU A 522 22.74 -33.66 26.09
CA LEU A 522 22.68 -34.58 27.23
C LEU A 522 21.39 -35.42 27.40
N ASN A 523 21.60 -36.63 27.93
CA ASN A 523 20.67 -37.57 28.58
C ASN A 523 19.41 -38.03 27.83
N ASP A 524 19.59 -38.59 26.62
CA ASP A 524 18.54 -39.43 26.04
C ASP A 524 19.10 -40.62 25.24
N THR A 525 18.26 -41.65 25.10
CA THR A 525 18.60 -42.85 24.32
C THR A 525 18.71 -42.53 22.82
N LEU A 526 19.81 -42.93 22.18
CA LEU A 526 20.05 -42.70 20.75
C LEU A 526 19.22 -43.66 19.90
N SER A 527 18.36 -43.13 19.04
CA SER A 527 17.70 -43.89 17.98
C SER A 527 18.57 -43.95 16.71
N SER A 528 18.27 -44.89 15.81
CA SER A 528 19.05 -45.16 14.59
C SER A 528 19.02 -43.98 13.61
N CYS A 529 20.18 -43.58 13.09
CA CYS A 529 20.27 -42.65 11.96
C CYS A 529 19.95 -43.38 10.64
N SER A 530 19.19 -42.73 9.75
CA SER A 530 18.89 -43.25 8.41
C SER A 530 19.25 -42.22 7.34
N CYS A 531 19.68 -42.71 6.18
CA CYS A 531 19.98 -41.88 5.02
C CYS A 531 19.05 -42.29 3.87
N ILE A 532 18.36 -41.33 3.26
CA ILE A 532 17.49 -41.54 2.09
C ILE A 532 18.02 -40.71 0.94
N PHE A 533 18.19 -41.30 -0.24
CA PHE A 533 18.71 -40.61 -1.42
C PHE A 533 17.61 -40.41 -2.45
N TYR A 534 17.54 -39.19 -2.99
CA TYR A 534 16.70 -38.85 -4.12
C TYR A 534 17.60 -38.56 -5.32
N LEU A 535 17.35 -39.27 -6.42
CA LEU A 535 18.08 -39.14 -7.67
C LEU A 535 17.14 -38.58 -8.72
N TYR A 536 17.54 -37.47 -9.31
CA TYR A 536 16.88 -36.89 -10.46
C TYR A 536 17.79 -37.15 -11.66
N LYS A 537 17.24 -37.79 -12.71
CA LYS A 537 17.97 -38.05 -13.95
C LYS A 537 17.75 -36.88 -14.92
#